data_AF-A0A381YGW7-F1
#
_entry.id   AF-A0A381YGW7-F1
#
_cell.length_a   1.000
_cell.length_b   1.000
_cell.length_c   1.000
_cell.angle_alpha   90.00
_cell.angle_beta   90.00
_cell.angle_gamma   90.00
#
_symmetry.space_group_name_H-M   'P 1'
#
loop_
_entity.id
_entity.type
_entity.pdbx_description
1 polymer ?
#
loop_
_entity_poly.entity_id
_entity_poly.type
_entity_poly.pdbx_seq_one_letter_code
_entity_poly.pdbx_strand_id
1 'polypeptide(L)' 'MKTFQFFLLWVFGFFVLLSFDLFIEGVVFEWLEWNGTTKNDWFFVLWWGLVIIWFIYGTYKLYLRIKLKH' A
#
# COMPACT_ATOMS: atom_id res chain seq x y z
N MET A 1 18.87 7.32 -8.36
CA MET A 1 18.04 7.86 -7.26
C MET A 1 18.76 7.71 -5.92
N LYS A 2 18.88 8.78 -5.14
CA LYS A 2 19.48 8.74 -3.79
C LYS A 2 18.61 7.89 -2.85
N THR A 3 19.20 7.28 -1.82
CA THR A 3 18.47 6.47 -0.82
C THR A 3 17.32 7.25 -0.19
N PHE A 4 17.55 8.52 0.14
CA PHE A 4 16.53 9.43 0.67
C PHE A 4 15.37 9.66 -0.31
N GLN A 5 15.65 9.85 -1.61
CA GLN A 5 14.59 9.98 -2.62
C GLN A 5 13.76 8.70 -2.76
N PHE A 6 14.39 7.52 -2.70
CA PHE A 6 13.68 6.24 -2.69
C PHE A 6 12.76 6.13 -1.47
N PHE A 7 13.28 6.49 -0.28
CA PHE A 7 12.50 6.51 0.96
C PHE A 7 11.26 7.40 0.83
N LEU A 8 11.43 8.64 0.33
CA LEU A 8 10.31 9.56 0.13
C LEU A 8 9.27 9.01 -0.84
N LEU A 9 9.69 8.45 -1.99
CA LEU A 9 8.76 7.83 -2.94
C LEU A 9 8.05 6.62 -2.34
N TRP A 10 8.74 5.82 -1.54
CA TRP A 10 8.15 4.65 -0.90
C TRP A 10 7.08 5.04 0.12
N VAL A 11 7.36 6.03 0.96
CA VAL A 11 6.40 6.61 1.92
C VAL A 11 5.24 7.29 1.18
N PHE A 12 5.52 8.07 0.14
CA PHE A 12 4.48 8.68 -0.68
C PHE A 12 3.58 7.63 -1.35
N GLY A 13 4.17 6.54 -1.85
CA GLY A 13 3.43 5.41 -2.40
C GLY A 13 2.48 4.78 -1.39
N PHE A 14 2.84 4.72 -0.10
CA PHE A 14 1.91 4.28 0.95
C PHE A 14 0.69 5.20 1.07
N PHE A 15 0.88 6.53 1.03
CA PHE A 15 -0.25 7.46 1.05
C PHE A 15 -1.15 7.34 -0.17
N VAL A 16 -0.59 7.03 -1.34
CA VAL A 16 -1.38 6.73 -2.55
C VAL A 16 -2.21 5.46 -2.36
N LEU A 17 -1.61 4.39 -1.83
CA LEU A 17 -2.33 3.17 -1.50
C LEU A 17 -3.44 3.46 -0.49
N LEU A 18 -3.14 4.13 0.62
CA LEU A 18 -4.13 4.49 1.64
C LEU A 18 -5.27 5.33 1.06
N SER A 19 -4.97 6.31 0.21
CA SER A 19 -6.00 7.14 -0.42
C SER A 19 -6.88 6.33 -1.37
N PHE A 20 -6.31 5.36 -2.09
CA PHE A 20 -7.08 4.47 -2.95
C PHE A 20 -8.00 3.56 -2.12
N ASP A 21 -7.50 2.97 -1.04
CA ASP A 21 -8.28 2.16 -0.11
C ASP A 21 -9.50 2.94 0.41
N LEU A 22 -9.26 4.14 0.95
CA LEU A 22 -10.32 5.03 1.45
C LEU A 22 -11.30 5.45 0.35
N PHE A 23 -10.83 5.65 -0.89
CA PHE A 23 -11.72 5.96 -2.02
C PHE A 23 -12.60 4.76 -2.38
N ILE A 24 -12.04 3.55 -2.41
CA ILE A 24 -12.82 2.34 -2.67
C ILE A 24 -13.86 2.15 -1.56
N GLU A 25 -13.45 2.28 -0.29
CA GLU A 25 -14.35 2.12 0.85
C GLU A 25 -15.45 3.19 0.88
N GLY A 26 -15.07 4.46 0.76
CA GLY A 26 -15.99 5.58 0.93
C GLY A 26 -16.84 5.91 -0.29
N VAL A 27 -16.46 5.47 -1.50
CA VAL A 27 -17.19 5.80 -2.73
C VAL A 27 -17.66 4.55 -3.44
N VAL A 28 -16.75 3.62 -3.74
CA VAL A 28 -17.07 2.46 -4.58
C VAL A 28 -17.94 1.45 -3.84
N PHE A 29 -17.64 1.16 -2.58
CA PHE A 29 -18.46 0.24 -1.78
C PHE A 29 -19.83 0.80 -1.47
N GLU A 30 -19.95 2.10 -1.25
CA GLU A 30 -21.24 2.76 -1.11
C GLU A 30 -22.05 2.67 -2.41
N TRP A 31 -21.43 3.02 -3.54
CA TRP A 31 -22.09 2.98 -4.85
C TRP A 31 -22.54 1.57 -5.27
N LEU A 32 -21.77 0.54 -4.91
CA LEU A 32 -22.09 -0.86 -5.25
C LEU A 32 -22.88 -1.59 -4.16
N GLU A 33 -23.21 -0.92 -3.04
CA GLU A 33 -23.83 -1.53 -1.86
C GLU A 33 -23.04 -2.74 -1.32
N TRP A 34 -21.70 -2.67 -1.35
CA TRP A 34 -20.83 -3.76 -0.87
C TRP A 34 -20.52 -3.68 0.62
N ASN A 35 -20.89 -2.59 1.29
CA ASN A 35 -20.71 -2.42 2.73
C ASN A 35 -21.42 -3.54 3.52
N GLY A 36 -20.67 -4.23 4.38
CA GLY A 36 -21.17 -5.37 5.15
C GLY A 36 -21.37 -6.67 4.37
N THR A 37 -20.89 -6.75 3.12
CA THR A 37 -20.94 -7.98 2.31
C THR A 37 -19.62 -8.73 2.35
N THR A 38 -19.65 -10.02 2.02
CA THR A 38 -18.44 -10.84 1.88
C THR A 38 -17.49 -10.33 0.79
N LYS A 39 -17.97 -9.56 -0.19
CA LYS A 39 -17.12 -8.95 -1.22
C LYS A 39 -16.19 -7.88 -0.65
N ASN A 40 -16.68 -7.11 0.32
CA ASN A 40 -15.88 -6.13 1.07
C ASN A 40 -14.78 -6.87 1.85
N ASP A 41 -15.11 -7.94 2.58
CA ASP A 41 -14.13 -8.73 3.33
C ASP A 41 -13.00 -9.26 2.42
N TRP A 42 -13.37 -9.82 1.26
CA TRP A 42 -12.40 -10.32 0.28
C TRP A 42 -11.53 -9.20 -0.31
N PHE A 43 -12.09 -8.01 -0.55
CA PHE A 43 -11.30 -6.87 -0.99
C PHE A 43 -10.25 -6.52 0.06
N PHE A 44 -10.62 -6.39 1.33
CA PHE A 44 -9.65 -6.04 2.38
C PHE A 44 -8.57 -7.10 2.53
N VAL A 45 -8.90 -8.39 2.46
CA VAL A 45 -7.90 -9.47 2.50
C VAL A 45 -6.87 -9.33 1.37
N LEU A 46 -7.33 -9.13 0.14
CA LEU A 46 -6.44 -8.94 -1.02
C LEU A 46 -5.65 -7.64 -0.92
N TRP A 47 -6.30 -6.56 -0.47
CA TRP A 47 -5.71 -5.25 -0.32
C TRP A 47 -4.57 -5.25 0.70
N TRP A 48 -4.79 -5.83 1.88
CA TRP A 48 -3.74 -6.00 2.88
C TRP A 48 -2.59 -6.89 2.39
N GLY A 49 -2.88 -7.92 1.61
CA GLY A 49 -1.86 -8.71 0.92
C GLY A 49 -0.95 -7.86 0.04
N LEU A 50 -1.53 -6.98 -0.79
CA LEU A 50 -0.79 -6.04 -1.63
C LEU A 50 0.04 -5.08 -0.79
N VAL A 51 -0.53 -4.49 0.26
CA VAL A 51 0.16 -3.54 1.15
C VAL A 51 1.35 -4.19 1.86
N ILE A 52 1.20 -5.43 2.34
CA ILE A 52 2.29 -6.20 2.97
C ILE A 52 3.41 -6.45 1.97
N ILE A 53 3.10 -6.89 0.75
CA ILE A 53 4.11 -7.13 -0.30
C ILE A 53 4.85 -5.82 -0.62
N TRP A 54 4.12 -4.71 -0.80
CA TRP A 54 4.70 -3.38 -1.00
C TRP A 54 5.64 -2.96 0.14
N PHE A 55 5.20 -3.17 1.38
CA PHE A 55 5.97 -2.82 2.57
C PHE A 55 7.26 -3.64 2.69
N ILE A 56 7.18 -4.97 2.55
CA ILE A 56 8.33 -5.87 2.59
C ILE A 56 9.32 -5.53 1.48
N TYR A 57 8.83 -5.34 0.24
CA TYR A 57 9.67 -4.99 -0.89
C TYR A 57 10.43 -3.69 -0.67
N GLY A 58 9.73 -2.63 -0.26
CA GLY A 58 10.36 -1.33 -0.01
C GLY A 58 11.37 -1.37 1.14
N THR A 59 11.04 -2.07 2.22
CA THR A 59 11.93 -2.26 3.38
C THR A 59 13.19 -3.02 2.98
N TYR A 60 13.05 -4.13 2.24
CA TYR A 60 14.18 -4.92 1.74
C TYR A 60 15.09 -4.09 0.81
N LYS A 61 14.50 -3.30 -0.11
CA LYS A 61 15.26 -2.40 -0.97
C LYS A 61 15.97 -1.29 -0.20
N LEU A 62 15.34 -0.72 0.84
CA LEU A 62 15.99 0.26 1.72
C LEU A 62 17.17 -0.35 2.45
N TYR A 63 16.98 -1.52 3.06
CA TYR A 63 18.03 -2.25 3.75
C TYR A 63 19.25 -2.50 2.85
N LEU A 64 19.03 -3.03 1.64
CA LEU A 64 20.11 -3.24 0.67
C LEU A 64 20.83 -1.94 0.31
N ARG A 65 20.10 -0.85 0.08
CA ARG A 65 20.70 0.45 -0.29
C ARG A 65 21.51 1.09 0.83
N ILE A 66 21.16 0.80 2.09
CA ILE A 66 21.90 1.26 3.26
C ILE A 66 23.14 0.39 3.45
N LYS A 67 22.98 -0.94 3.43
CA LYS A 67 24.07 -1.90 3.63
C LYS A 67 25.12 -1.88 2.53
N LEU A 68 24.73 -1.72 1.26
CA LEU A 68 25.65 -1.69 0.11
C LEU A 68 26.36 -0.35 -0.09
N LYS A 69 26.00 0.68 0.69
CA LYS A 69 26.67 1.99 0.69
C LYS A 69 27.71 2.15 1.80
N HIS A 70 27.73 1.23 2.75
CA HIS A 70 28.80 1.04 3.73
C HIS A 70 29.65 -0.16 3.31
#